data_AF-A0A965BIY5-F1
#
_entry.id   AF-A0A965BIY5-F1
#
_cell.length_a   1.000
_cell.length_b   1.000
_cell.length_c   1.000
_cell.angle_alpha   90.00
_cell.angle_beta   90.00
_cell.angle_gamma   90.00
#
_symmetry.space_group_name_H-M   'P 1'
#
loop_
_entity.id
_entity.type
_entity.pdbx_description
1 polymer ?
#
loop_
_entity_poly.entity_id
_entity_poly.type
_entity_poly.pdbx_seq_one_letter_code
_entity_poly.pdbx_strand_id
1 'polypeptide(L)'
;MQKSIIKSVLLDSESVSCHTGFEAFRVRFNGEPDGSIDGVDVNGDNAGTCPKEDSMARKTGGAGSEGSQAVVPASLVTVTARPDRAHVPVSGGERFLDTEIRVAARPVRAGQVGRLPVAIGIVIDRSGSMGGGKIETAKAAALAVIDQLRDGDEIAITIFDNHIEVLQPRVKVTPEVRRDVRRLLAGVHSRGGTALHAGWLDGCRALANGQLTVGADTITRCFLLTDGQANEGVTDIDLICQDVAGVREHARITTSTFGIGDDYAEELLQPMAVAGGGQFHHLRNPEEIARTFLGELGEVFEIAASAVALEFEVDARATVEVVSEYWTGRRNALVGSADGPRQTLRVEVGDLTFAEVRHVVLALGYPAQAAGAPDQLVRVRGIWRVPGGDESASPWQDVRYVHADEATCDADVIDPAVARWVGEHLIERTRKSSSARSKRGDLSGVLEDESELGRRLGAFVVASPQVEAMSVSYQAVSLGMRTARMSEASAKEASF
;
A
#
# COMPACT_ATOMS: atom_id res chain seq x y z
N MET A 1 -44.58 12.42 -38.19
CA MET A 1 -45.59 12.71 -37.14
C MET A 1 -44.86 12.64 -35.80
N GLN A 2 -44.52 13.80 -35.25
CA GLN A 2 -45.08 14.34 -34.00
C GLN A 2 -44.58 13.59 -32.75
N LYS A 3 -43.62 14.17 -32.00
CA LYS A 3 -43.82 15.00 -30.78
C LYS A 3 -44.02 14.11 -29.52
N SER A 4 -43.55 14.38 -28.31
CA SER A 4 -42.68 15.38 -27.66
C SER A 4 -42.80 15.11 -26.13
N ILE A 5 -41.92 15.72 -25.30
CA ILE A 5 -42.09 16.05 -23.85
C ILE A 5 -41.76 14.89 -22.86
N ILE A 6 -40.71 14.88 -22.01
CA ILE A 6 -40.13 15.79 -20.98
C ILE A 6 -40.93 15.91 -19.66
N LYS A 7 -40.24 15.61 -18.53
CA LYS A 7 -40.52 15.96 -17.08
C LYS A 7 -41.66 15.17 -16.41
N SER A 8 -41.63 14.76 -15.13
CA SER A 8 -41.09 15.34 -13.87
C SER A 8 -41.18 14.27 -12.73
N VAL A 9 -40.19 14.12 -11.83
CA VAL A 9 -40.10 14.63 -10.42
C VAL A 9 -40.65 13.68 -9.33
N LEU A 10 -39.71 13.24 -8.46
CA LEU A 10 -39.69 13.12 -6.98
C LEU A 10 -40.90 12.61 -6.16
N LEU A 11 -40.51 11.75 -5.20
CA LEU A 11 -41.06 11.49 -3.85
C LEU A 11 -42.36 10.68 -3.73
N ASP A 12 -42.24 9.48 -3.17
CA ASP A 12 -42.98 9.17 -1.94
C ASP A 12 -42.27 8.05 -1.14
N SER A 13 -42.21 8.28 0.16
CA SER A 13 -41.78 7.38 1.22
C SER A 13 -42.98 6.60 1.75
N GLU A 14 -42.87 5.28 1.95
CA GLU A 14 -43.32 4.58 3.17
C GLU A 14 -43.03 3.06 3.16
N SER A 15 -42.30 2.64 4.18
CA SER A 15 -42.31 1.37 4.95
C SER A 15 -42.50 -0.02 4.32
N VAL A 16 -41.46 -0.85 4.55
CA VAL A 16 -41.45 -2.24 5.06
C VAL A 16 -41.96 -3.37 4.16
N SER A 17 -41.02 -4.21 3.69
CA SER A 17 -40.96 -5.64 4.07
C SER A 17 -39.60 -6.25 3.73
N CYS A 18 -38.97 -6.83 4.75
CA CYS A 18 -37.81 -7.71 4.68
C CYS A 18 -38.06 -8.86 3.69
N HIS A 19 -37.25 -9.01 2.65
CA HIS A 19 -36.98 -10.31 2.00
C HIS A 19 -35.58 -10.30 1.38
N THR A 20 -34.84 -11.35 1.73
CA THR A 20 -33.48 -11.72 1.33
C THR A 20 -33.32 -11.84 -0.18
N GLY A 21 -32.23 -11.27 -0.71
CA GLY A 21 -31.80 -11.48 -2.09
C GLY A 21 -30.48 -10.75 -2.37
N PHE A 22 -29.35 -11.40 -2.08
CA PHE A 22 -28.03 -10.97 -2.53
C PHE A 22 -27.95 -11.16 -4.06
N GLU A 23 -27.97 -10.08 -4.83
CA GLU A 23 -27.50 -10.09 -6.22
C GLU A 23 -26.07 -9.54 -6.30
N ALA A 24 -25.20 -10.36 -6.85
CA ALA A 24 -23.81 -10.05 -7.13
C ALA A 24 -23.70 -8.91 -8.16
N PHE A 25 -22.91 -7.88 -7.85
CA PHE A 25 -22.58 -6.80 -8.77
C PHE A 25 -21.71 -7.33 -9.92
N ARG A 26 -22.31 -7.46 -11.12
CA ARG A 26 -21.62 -7.56 -12.41
C ARG A 26 -21.65 -6.18 -13.06
N VAL A 27 -20.53 -5.48 -13.06
CA VAL A 27 -20.36 -4.28 -13.90
C VAL A 27 -19.97 -4.75 -15.30
N ARG A 28 -20.91 -4.68 -16.25
CA ARG A 28 -20.61 -4.83 -17.69
C ARG A 28 -20.31 -3.46 -18.27
N PHE A 29 -19.14 -3.30 -18.87
CA PHE A 29 -18.86 -2.21 -19.81
C PHE A 29 -18.81 -2.79 -21.22
N ASN A 30 -19.78 -2.41 -22.05
CA ASN A 30 -19.75 -2.63 -23.50
C ASN A 30 -19.06 -1.43 -24.17
N GLY A 31 -18.17 -1.70 -25.11
CA GLY A 31 -17.61 -0.68 -26.00
C GLY A 31 -16.49 -1.23 -26.86
N GLU A 32 -16.83 -1.97 -27.92
CA GLU A 32 -15.93 -2.18 -29.06
C GLU A 32 -15.82 -0.86 -29.87
N PRO A 33 -14.66 -0.56 -30.48
CA PRO A 33 -14.61 0.40 -31.57
C PRO A 33 -14.56 -0.34 -32.91
N ASP A 34 -15.63 -0.23 -33.68
CA ASP A 34 -15.66 -0.55 -35.11
C ASP A 34 -15.96 0.76 -35.86
N GLY A 35 -15.17 1.10 -36.88
CA GLY A 35 -15.44 2.29 -37.68
C GLY A 35 -14.23 2.96 -38.34
N SER A 36 -13.83 2.38 -39.47
CA SER A 36 -13.09 3.02 -40.56
C SER A 36 -13.76 4.31 -41.05
N ILE A 37 -13.01 5.41 -41.26
CA ILE A 37 -13.31 6.36 -42.35
C ILE A 37 -12.06 7.11 -42.83
N ASP A 38 -11.78 6.92 -44.12
CA ASP A 38 -11.33 7.84 -45.18
C ASP A 38 -10.13 8.79 -45.00
N GLY A 39 -9.30 8.75 -46.04
CA GLY A 39 -8.17 9.62 -46.25
C GLY A 39 -8.51 10.90 -46.98
N VAL A 40 -7.61 11.87 -46.84
CA VAL A 40 -7.45 12.99 -47.75
C VAL A 40 -5.95 13.28 -47.87
N ASP A 41 -5.44 13.08 -49.09
CA ASP A 41 -4.17 13.61 -49.57
C ASP A 41 -4.23 15.13 -49.65
N VAL A 42 -3.17 15.81 -49.18
CA VAL A 42 -2.66 17.00 -49.86
C VAL A 42 -1.15 17.13 -49.69
N ASN A 43 -0.47 17.20 -50.83
CA ASN A 43 0.97 17.38 -51.05
C ASN A 43 1.58 18.62 -50.40
N GLY A 44 2.91 18.56 -50.16
CA GLY A 44 3.73 19.74 -49.93
C GLY A 44 5.20 19.44 -49.66
N ASP A 45 5.96 19.19 -50.73
CA ASP A 45 7.42 19.14 -50.75
C ASP A 45 8.08 20.35 -50.06
N ASN A 46 9.14 20.12 -49.28
CA ASN A 46 10.41 20.82 -49.52
C ASN A 46 11.60 20.20 -48.79
N ALA A 47 12.61 19.88 -49.60
CA ALA A 47 13.96 19.53 -49.21
C ALA A 47 14.71 20.75 -48.64
N GLY A 48 15.70 20.52 -47.77
CA GLY A 48 16.54 21.61 -47.26
C GLY A 48 17.62 21.20 -46.27
N THR A 49 18.64 20.49 -46.76
CA THR A 49 20.07 20.67 -46.45
C THR A 49 20.54 20.93 -45.00
N CYS A 50 21.31 19.95 -44.51
CA CYS A 50 22.36 20.11 -43.51
C CYS A 50 23.53 20.96 -44.07
N PRO A 51 24.27 21.69 -43.23
CA PRO A 51 25.73 21.71 -43.40
C PRO A 51 26.48 21.40 -42.11
N LYS A 52 27.56 20.62 -42.29
CA LYS A 52 28.70 20.47 -41.39
C LYS A 52 29.56 21.72 -41.46
N GLU A 53 30.20 22.11 -40.36
CA GLU A 53 31.49 22.80 -40.42
C GLU A 53 32.39 22.48 -39.21
N ASP A 54 33.67 22.42 -39.53
CA ASP A 54 34.81 21.86 -38.82
C ASP A 54 35.42 22.76 -37.73
N SER A 55 36.06 22.09 -36.77
CA SER A 55 37.32 22.39 -36.09
C SER A 55 37.67 23.83 -35.63
N MET A 56 38.05 23.98 -34.36
CA MET A 56 39.40 24.47 -34.00
C MET A 56 39.69 24.31 -32.50
N ALA A 57 40.87 23.76 -32.23
CA ALA A 57 41.44 23.58 -30.90
C ALA A 57 42.00 24.89 -30.31
N ARG A 58 41.80 25.11 -29.01
CA ARG A 58 42.71 25.90 -28.16
C ARG A 58 42.94 25.19 -26.83
N LYS A 59 44.21 24.89 -26.54
CA LYS A 59 44.75 24.50 -25.24
C LYS A 59 45.02 25.74 -24.38
N THR A 60 44.55 25.73 -23.14
CA THR A 60 45.13 26.33 -21.91
C THR A 60 44.24 25.78 -20.76
N GLY A 61 44.66 24.95 -19.82
CA GLY A 61 45.70 25.20 -18.82
C GLY A 61 45.03 25.67 -17.51
N GLY A 62 44.95 24.79 -16.50
CA GLY A 62 44.93 25.20 -15.08
C GLY A 62 43.65 24.96 -14.25
N ALA A 63 43.91 24.37 -13.07
CA ALA A 63 43.18 24.42 -11.82
C ALA A 63 41.93 23.52 -11.65
N GLY A 64 42.08 22.55 -10.75
CA GLY A 64 41.02 21.68 -10.29
C GLY A 64 39.93 22.42 -9.54
N SER A 65 38.71 21.96 -9.79
CA SER A 65 37.65 21.94 -8.80
C SER A 65 36.97 20.58 -8.97
N GLU A 66 37.18 19.68 -8.01
CA GLU A 66 36.37 18.48 -7.85
C GLU A 66 34.94 18.92 -7.52
N GLY A 67 34.19 19.26 -8.57
CA GLY A 67 32.74 19.31 -8.51
C GLY A 67 32.27 17.88 -8.43
N SER A 68 31.93 17.43 -7.23
CA SER A 68 31.04 16.28 -7.02
C SER A 68 29.72 16.61 -7.72
N GLN A 69 29.63 16.30 -9.00
CA GLN A 69 28.37 16.26 -9.72
C GLN A 69 27.59 15.12 -9.10
N ALA A 70 26.63 15.47 -8.23
CA ALA A 70 25.61 14.54 -7.79
C ALA A 70 24.97 13.94 -9.05
N VAL A 71 25.24 12.65 -9.27
CA VAL A 71 24.65 11.87 -10.33
C VAL A 71 23.14 11.93 -10.13
N VAL A 72 22.45 12.63 -11.03
CA VAL A 72 20.98 12.63 -11.05
C VAL A 72 20.59 11.22 -11.49
N PRO A 73 19.84 10.44 -10.70
CA PRO A 73 19.44 9.11 -11.11
C PRO A 73 18.64 9.18 -12.42
N ALA A 74 18.95 8.25 -13.34
CA ALA A 74 18.37 8.23 -14.68
C ALA A 74 16.86 7.94 -14.70
N SER A 75 16.31 7.42 -13.59
CA SER A 75 14.88 7.16 -13.38
C SER A 75 14.45 7.57 -11.97
N LEU A 76 13.20 8.05 -11.82
CA LEU A 76 12.62 8.43 -10.53
C LEU A 76 12.55 7.26 -9.56
N VAL A 77 12.16 6.08 -10.06
CA VAL A 77 12.11 4.83 -9.31
C VAL A 77 13.15 3.89 -9.90
N THR A 78 13.91 3.24 -9.03
CA THR A 78 14.83 2.15 -9.36
C THR A 78 14.40 0.91 -8.60
N VAL A 79 14.37 -0.23 -9.29
CA VAL A 79 14.14 -1.55 -8.69
C VAL A 79 15.45 -2.32 -8.76
N THR A 80 15.81 -3.08 -7.73
CA THR A 80 16.98 -3.98 -7.73
C THR A 80 16.62 -5.28 -7.05
N ALA A 81 16.78 -6.41 -7.74
CA ALA A 81 16.50 -7.72 -7.20
C ALA A 81 17.79 -8.49 -6.90
N ARG A 82 17.90 -9.05 -5.68
CA ARG A 82 19.07 -9.78 -5.20
C ARG A 82 18.67 -11.12 -4.58
N PRO A 83 19.13 -12.26 -5.11
CA PRO A 83 18.89 -13.55 -4.48
C PRO A 83 19.78 -13.69 -3.23
N ASP A 84 19.32 -14.46 -2.24
CA ASP A 84 20.16 -14.82 -1.08
C ASP A 84 21.38 -15.65 -1.51
N ARG A 85 21.16 -16.56 -2.46
CA ARG A 85 22.13 -17.48 -3.06
C ARG A 85 21.75 -17.79 -4.50
N ALA A 86 22.72 -18.21 -5.32
CA ALA A 86 22.49 -18.56 -6.72
C ALA A 86 22.09 -20.03 -6.93
N HIS A 87 22.48 -20.93 -6.04
CA HIS A 87 22.30 -22.38 -6.23
C HIS A 87 21.18 -22.93 -5.37
N VAL A 88 20.41 -23.88 -5.90
CA VAL A 88 19.39 -24.67 -5.19
C VAL A 88 19.89 -26.10 -5.07
N PRO A 89 19.71 -26.82 -3.95
CA PRO A 89 20.15 -28.21 -3.87
C PRO A 89 19.37 -29.09 -4.85
N VAL A 90 19.99 -30.13 -5.40
CA VAL A 90 19.29 -31.11 -6.27
C VAL A 90 18.07 -31.77 -5.60
N SER A 91 18.05 -31.83 -4.26
CA SER A 91 16.92 -32.30 -3.46
C SER A 91 15.75 -31.30 -3.38
N GLY A 92 15.91 -30.10 -3.95
CA GLY A 92 15.01 -28.97 -3.78
C GLY A 92 15.36 -28.15 -2.55
N GLY A 93 14.65 -27.05 -2.35
CA GLY A 93 14.87 -26.18 -1.20
C GLY A 93 14.24 -24.81 -1.34
N GLU A 94 14.27 -24.06 -0.25
CA GLU A 94 13.83 -22.68 -0.19
C GLU A 94 14.97 -21.73 -0.51
N ARG A 95 14.68 -20.69 -1.30
CA ARG A 95 15.56 -19.54 -1.56
C ARG A 95 14.81 -18.25 -1.35
N PHE A 96 15.55 -17.20 -1.07
CA PHE A 96 14.97 -15.88 -0.81
C PHE A 96 15.39 -14.89 -1.89
N LEU A 97 14.48 -13.99 -2.22
CA LEU A 97 14.72 -12.90 -3.16
C LEU A 97 14.34 -11.59 -2.46
N ASP A 98 15.33 -10.74 -2.20
CA ASP A 98 15.10 -9.35 -1.80
C ASP A 98 14.93 -8.49 -3.05
N THR A 99 13.84 -7.73 -3.11
CA THR A 99 13.62 -6.72 -4.14
C THR A 99 13.55 -5.33 -3.49
N GLU A 100 14.61 -4.56 -3.69
CA GLU A 100 14.72 -3.17 -3.27
C GLU A 100 14.01 -2.27 -4.29
N ILE A 101 13.13 -1.40 -3.80
CA ILE A 101 12.53 -0.30 -4.55
C ILE A 101 13.02 0.99 -3.93
N ARG A 102 13.61 1.85 -4.76
CA ARG A 102 14.17 3.13 -4.33
C ARG A 102 13.59 4.26 -5.15
N VAL A 103 13.10 5.28 -4.47
CA VAL A 103 12.75 6.56 -5.09
C VAL A 103 13.96 7.49 -5.02
N ALA A 104 14.23 8.20 -6.10
CA ALA A 104 15.27 9.22 -6.16
C ALA A 104 15.09 10.29 -5.07
N ALA A 105 16.19 10.90 -4.66
CA ALA A 105 16.12 12.09 -3.81
C ALA A 105 15.47 13.26 -4.57
N ARG A 106 14.81 14.16 -3.84
CA ARG A 106 14.19 15.35 -4.43
C ARG A 106 15.28 16.17 -5.16
N PRO A 107 15.09 16.53 -6.45
CA PRO A 107 16.06 17.36 -7.15
C PRO A 107 16.24 18.70 -6.44
N VAL A 108 17.49 19.05 -6.08
CA VAL A 108 17.84 20.30 -5.37
C VAL A 108 17.49 21.55 -6.20
N ARG A 109 17.29 21.39 -7.52
CA ARG A 109 16.81 22.44 -8.42
C ARG A 109 15.39 22.16 -8.90
N ALA A 110 14.41 22.39 -8.05
CA ALA A 110 13.06 22.73 -8.52
C ALA A 110 12.31 23.48 -7.42
N GLY A 111 12.31 24.81 -7.50
CA GLY A 111 11.26 25.64 -6.88
C GLY A 111 9.88 25.45 -7.53
N GLN A 112 9.62 24.30 -8.17
CA GLN A 112 8.43 23.99 -8.97
C GLN A 112 8.11 22.49 -9.02
N VAL A 113 8.25 21.75 -7.92
CA VAL A 113 7.40 20.56 -7.74
C VAL A 113 6.28 21.00 -6.81
N GLY A 114 5.19 21.52 -7.38
CA GLY A 114 3.97 21.76 -6.61
C GLY A 114 3.45 20.42 -6.08
N ARG A 115 3.04 20.37 -4.81
CA ARG A 115 2.34 19.19 -4.27
C ARG A 115 1.09 18.93 -5.12
N LEU A 116 0.78 17.66 -5.39
CA LEU A 116 -0.46 17.32 -6.07
C LEU A 116 -1.68 17.79 -5.28
N PRO A 117 -2.80 18.10 -5.96
CA PRO A 117 -4.08 18.14 -5.30
C PRO A 117 -4.32 16.83 -4.55
N VAL A 118 -4.78 16.95 -3.32
CA VAL A 118 -5.19 15.79 -2.52
C VAL A 118 -6.69 15.77 -2.36
N ALA A 119 -7.28 14.58 -2.36
CA ALA A 119 -8.68 14.36 -1.99
C ALA A 119 -8.72 13.54 -0.70
N ILE A 120 -9.17 14.17 0.39
CA ILE A 120 -9.24 13.52 1.70
C ILE A 120 -10.69 13.24 2.06
N GLY A 121 -11.04 11.97 2.24
CA GLY A 121 -12.29 11.54 2.85
C GLY A 121 -12.08 11.31 4.33
N ILE A 122 -12.86 11.97 5.17
CA ILE A 122 -12.83 11.78 6.62
C ILE A 122 -14.08 11.03 7.03
N VAL A 123 -13.90 9.82 7.56
CA VAL A 123 -14.98 8.94 8.02
C VAL A 123 -14.93 8.88 9.53
N ILE A 124 -15.93 9.45 10.19
CA ILE A 124 -15.95 9.62 11.64
C ILE A 124 -17.01 8.71 12.25
N ASP A 125 -16.57 7.81 13.12
CA ASP A 125 -17.43 7.09 14.03
C ASP A 125 -18.05 8.08 15.02
N ARG A 126 -19.37 8.05 15.13
CA ARG A 126 -20.13 8.78 16.14
C ARG A 126 -21.00 7.85 16.98
N SER A 127 -20.61 6.58 17.13
CA SER A 127 -21.28 5.62 18.00
C SER A 127 -21.32 6.08 19.47
N GLY A 128 -22.13 5.42 20.30
CA GLY A 128 -22.26 5.78 21.71
C GLY A 128 -20.94 5.76 22.50
N SER A 129 -19.99 4.89 22.14
CA SER A 129 -18.66 4.81 22.78
C SER A 129 -17.81 6.05 22.56
N MET A 130 -18.00 6.72 21.41
CA MET A 130 -17.34 7.99 21.07
C MET A 130 -17.76 9.16 21.97
N GLY A 131 -18.64 8.97 22.95
CA GLY A 131 -19.10 10.03 23.84
C GLY A 131 -17.98 10.77 24.59
N GLY A 132 -18.26 12.02 24.95
CA GLY A 132 -17.34 12.86 25.73
C GLY A 132 -16.12 13.30 24.91
N GLY A 133 -14.91 13.06 25.44
CA GLY A 133 -13.66 13.56 24.84
C GLY A 133 -13.30 12.91 23.49
N LYS A 134 -13.79 11.69 23.22
CA LYS A 134 -13.41 10.93 22.00
C LYS A 134 -14.01 11.57 20.74
N ILE A 135 -15.29 11.92 20.73
CA ILE A 135 -15.92 12.62 19.59
C ILE A 135 -15.34 14.02 19.40
N GLU A 136 -15.00 14.73 20.47
CA GLU A 136 -14.33 16.03 20.36
C GLU A 136 -12.91 15.89 19.79
N THR A 137 -12.20 14.80 20.11
CA THR A 137 -10.92 14.43 19.50
C THR A 137 -11.11 14.17 18.00
N ALA A 138 -12.10 13.37 17.59
CA ALA A 138 -12.36 13.11 16.18
C ALA A 138 -12.73 14.39 15.39
N LYS A 139 -13.54 15.27 15.98
CA LYS A 139 -13.89 16.58 15.40
C LYS A 139 -12.65 17.46 15.26
N ALA A 140 -11.80 17.53 16.29
CA ALA A 140 -10.56 18.28 16.22
C ALA A 140 -9.62 17.76 15.12
N ALA A 141 -9.58 16.44 14.88
CA ALA A 141 -8.81 15.83 13.79
C ALA A 141 -9.34 16.25 12.43
N ALA A 142 -10.65 16.16 12.23
CA ALA A 142 -11.26 16.59 10.97
C ALA A 142 -11.00 18.06 10.67
N LEU A 143 -11.03 18.91 11.71
CA LEU A 143 -10.71 20.34 11.60
C LEU A 143 -9.23 20.60 11.29
N ALA A 144 -8.31 19.87 11.93
CA ALA A 144 -6.89 19.99 11.65
C ALA A 144 -6.54 19.63 10.20
N VAL A 145 -7.20 18.60 9.65
CA VAL A 145 -7.03 18.20 8.23
C VAL A 145 -7.47 19.32 7.31
N ILE A 146 -8.73 19.77 7.43
CA ILE A 146 -9.24 20.76 6.50
C ILE A 146 -8.45 22.06 6.55
N ASP A 147 -7.90 22.44 7.72
CA ASP A 147 -7.06 23.65 7.88
C ASP A 147 -5.73 23.58 7.11
N GLN A 148 -5.25 22.40 6.78
CA GLN A 148 -3.95 22.18 6.09
C GLN A 148 -4.08 21.88 4.60
N LEU A 149 -5.30 21.57 4.17
CA LEU A 149 -5.64 21.52 2.76
C LEU A 149 -5.47 22.92 2.16
N ARG A 150 -4.98 22.98 0.92
CA ARG A 150 -4.85 24.19 0.11
C ARG A 150 -6.13 24.39 -0.67
N ASP A 151 -6.33 25.62 -1.13
CA ASP A 151 -7.43 25.89 -2.05
C ASP A 151 -7.19 25.11 -3.35
N GLY A 152 -8.15 24.26 -3.73
CA GLY A 152 -8.04 23.32 -4.84
C GLY A 152 -7.88 21.85 -4.45
N ASP A 153 -7.46 21.56 -3.22
CA ASP A 153 -7.60 20.21 -2.63
C ASP A 153 -9.09 19.90 -2.42
N GLU A 154 -9.42 18.64 -2.17
CA GLU A 154 -10.79 18.17 -2.04
C GLU A 154 -11.02 17.48 -0.69
N ILE A 155 -12.22 17.65 -0.16
CA ILE A 155 -12.64 17.10 1.12
C ILE A 155 -14.01 16.42 0.97
N ALA A 156 -14.17 15.25 1.57
CA ALA A 156 -15.47 14.63 1.84
C ALA A 156 -15.53 14.25 3.33
N ILE A 157 -16.69 14.38 3.97
CA ILE A 157 -16.87 14.00 5.36
C ILE A 157 -18.12 13.13 5.47
N THR A 158 -17.91 11.92 5.97
CA THR A 158 -18.96 10.96 6.28
C THR A 158 -18.92 10.67 7.77
N ILE A 159 -20.08 10.62 8.41
CA ILE A 159 -20.21 10.18 9.79
C ILE A 159 -21.04 8.91 9.81
N PHE A 160 -20.74 8.02 10.75
CA PHE A 160 -21.49 6.78 10.88
C PHE A 160 -21.72 6.40 12.33
N ASP A 161 -22.87 5.78 12.55
CA ASP A 161 -23.21 4.99 13.73
C ASP A 161 -23.77 3.64 13.23
N ASN A 162 -25.01 3.30 13.57
CA ASN A 162 -25.80 2.28 12.88
C ASN A 162 -26.45 2.80 11.58
N HIS A 163 -26.30 4.09 11.30
CA HIS A 163 -26.71 4.81 10.10
C HIS A 163 -25.55 5.65 9.58
N ILE A 164 -25.48 5.79 8.26
CA ILE A 164 -24.39 6.51 7.59
C ILE A 164 -24.94 7.81 7.01
N GLU A 165 -24.22 8.89 7.24
CA GLU A 165 -24.61 10.23 6.82
C GLU A 165 -23.41 10.94 6.19
N VAL A 166 -23.57 11.37 4.94
CA VAL A 166 -22.56 12.20 4.27
C VAL A 166 -22.79 13.65 4.69
N LEU A 167 -22.05 14.11 5.71
CA LEU A 167 -22.12 15.50 6.18
C LEU A 167 -21.68 16.50 5.12
N GLN A 168 -20.60 16.16 4.41
CA GLN A 168 -20.03 17.00 3.38
C GLN A 168 -19.69 16.11 2.17
N PRO A 169 -20.46 16.19 1.08
CA PRO A 169 -20.09 15.56 -0.18
C PRO A 169 -18.74 16.09 -0.67
N ARG A 170 -18.05 15.30 -1.50
CA ARG A 170 -16.75 15.67 -2.08
C ARG A 170 -16.82 17.03 -2.76
N VAL A 171 -16.01 17.97 -2.29
CA VAL A 171 -15.96 19.34 -2.80
C VAL A 171 -14.53 19.88 -2.68
N LYS A 172 -14.18 20.82 -3.56
CA LYS A 172 -12.93 21.58 -3.44
C LYS A 172 -12.97 22.44 -2.18
N VAL A 173 -11.86 22.48 -1.46
CA VAL A 173 -11.70 23.31 -0.27
C VAL A 173 -11.65 24.78 -0.69
N THR A 174 -12.52 25.56 -0.08
CA THR A 174 -12.57 27.02 -0.16
C THR A 174 -12.76 27.59 1.25
N PRO A 175 -12.55 28.90 1.49
CA PRO A 175 -12.86 29.53 2.77
C PRO A 175 -14.31 29.29 3.24
N GLU A 176 -15.28 29.24 2.32
CA GLU A 176 -16.68 28.95 2.60
C GLU A 176 -16.87 27.51 3.06
N VAL A 177 -16.29 26.55 2.35
CA VAL A 177 -16.33 25.12 2.72
C VAL A 177 -15.70 24.90 4.10
N ARG A 178 -14.57 25.56 4.40
CA ARG A 178 -13.94 25.50 5.74
C ARG A 178 -14.89 25.97 6.84
N ARG A 179 -15.60 27.07 6.61
CA ARG A 179 -16.57 27.60 7.57
C ARG A 179 -17.78 26.67 7.73
N ASP A 180 -18.28 26.12 6.63
CA ASP A 180 -19.45 25.25 6.63
C ASP A 180 -19.15 23.90 7.31
N VAL A 181 -17.99 23.29 7.02
CA VAL A 181 -17.51 22.07 7.69
C VAL A 181 -17.37 22.29 9.20
N ARG A 182 -16.80 23.41 9.65
CA ARG A 182 -16.71 23.74 11.09
C ARG A 182 -18.08 23.77 11.76
N ARG A 183 -19.08 24.37 11.10
CA ARG A 183 -20.45 24.44 11.62
C ARG A 183 -21.11 23.06 11.65
N LEU A 184 -20.93 22.25 10.61
CA LEU A 184 -21.50 20.90 10.54
C LEU A 184 -20.91 19.99 11.62
N LEU A 185 -19.58 19.97 11.76
CA LEU A 185 -18.89 19.17 12.78
C LEU A 185 -19.26 19.58 14.21
N ALA A 186 -19.52 20.87 14.46
CA ALA A 186 -19.97 21.33 15.77
C ALA A 186 -21.28 20.69 16.23
N GLY A 187 -22.17 20.33 15.29
CA GLY A 187 -23.43 19.64 15.56
C GLY A 187 -23.35 18.12 15.63
N VAL A 188 -22.16 17.53 15.48
CA VAL A 188 -21.98 16.08 15.59
C VAL A 188 -21.94 15.67 17.05
N HIS A 189 -22.78 14.69 17.39
CA HIS A 189 -22.89 14.11 18.72
C HIS A 189 -22.86 12.59 18.64
N SER A 190 -22.30 11.94 19.66
CA SER A 190 -22.26 10.48 19.78
C SER A 190 -23.68 9.89 19.97
N ARG A 191 -24.03 8.83 19.23
CA ARG A 191 -25.26 8.07 19.35
C ARG A 191 -25.15 6.69 18.67
N GLY A 192 -26.00 5.74 19.04
CA GLY A 192 -26.21 4.51 18.26
C GLY A 192 -25.08 3.46 18.37
N GLY A 193 -25.15 2.46 17.48
CA GLY A 193 -24.17 1.38 17.31
C GLY A 193 -23.04 1.73 16.34
N THR A 194 -22.30 0.72 15.86
CA THR A 194 -21.07 0.89 15.07
C THR A 194 -21.06 0.00 13.82
N ALA A 195 -21.64 0.49 12.72
CA ALA A 195 -21.61 -0.16 11.41
C ALA A 195 -20.32 0.21 10.62
N LEU A 196 -19.15 -0.13 11.19
CA LEU A 196 -17.83 0.32 10.73
C LEU A 196 -17.57 0.02 9.25
N HIS A 197 -17.77 -1.22 8.81
CA HIS A 197 -17.50 -1.60 7.42
C HIS A 197 -18.35 -0.78 6.44
N ALA A 198 -19.64 -0.64 6.72
CA ALA A 198 -20.55 0.10 5.86
C ALA A 198 -20.21 1.61 5.88
N GLY A 199 -19.91 2.19 7.04
CA GLY A 199 -19.49 3.58 7.18
C GLY A 199 -18.21 3.90 6.42
N TRP A 200 -17.19 3.05 6.53
CA TRP A 200 -15.96 3.16 5.75
C TRP A 200 -16.22 3.06 4.24
N LEU A 201 -17.00 2.06 3.80
CA LEU A 201 -17.27 1.83 2.38
C LEU A 201 -18.06 2.99 1.75
N ASP A 202 -19.08 3.51 2.44
CA ASP A 202 -19.86 4.65 1.98
C ASP A 202 -19.06 5.96 2.06
N GLY A 203 -18.13 6.08 3.02
CA GLY A 203 -17.12 7.13 3.03
C GLY A 203 -16.24 7.12 1.78
N CYS A 204 -15.71 5.96 1.43
CA CYS A 204 -14.93 5.77 0.20
C CYS A 204 -15.79 6.05 -1.05
N ARG A 205 -17.06 5.64 -1.07
CA ARG A 205 -17.98 5.97 -2.16
C ARG A 205 -18.26 7.46 -2.26
N ALA A 206 -18.45 8.16 -1.14
CA ALA A 206 -18.64 9.62 -1.14
C ALA A 206 -17.39 10.35 -1.67
N LEU A 207 -16.20 9.80 -1.38
CA LEU A 207 -14.93 10.30 -1.91
C LEU A 207 -14.75 9.96 -3.40
N ALA A 208 -15.17 8.79 -3.85
CA ALA A 208 -15.14 8.39 -5.25
C ALA A 208 -16.17 9.16 -6.11
N ASN A 209 -17.38 9.36 -5.58
CA ASN A 209 -18.51 9.98 -6.25
C ASN A 209 -18.44 11.51 -6.16
N GLY A 210 -17.67 12.11 -7.08
CA GLY A 210 -17.72 13.52 -7.39
C GLY A 210 -17.85 13.72 -8.90
N GLN A 211 -18.61 14.74 -9.35
CA GLN A 211 -18.57 15.22 -10.74
C GLN A 211 -17.17 15.71 -11.15
N LEU A 212 -16.29 15.89 -10.16
CA LEU A 212 -14.86 16.01 -10.31
C LEU A 212 -14.32 14.61 -10.48
N THR A 213 -14.04 14.22 -11.72
CA THR A 213 -13.37 12.96 -12.06
C THR A 213 -12.25 12.73 -11.04
N VAL A 214 -12.18 11.56 -10.41
CA VAL A 214 -10.93 11.11 -9.77
C VAL A 214 -9.92 11.04 -10.93
N GLY A 215 -9.28 12.18 -11.21
CA GLY A 215 -8.25 12.26 -12.23
C GLY A 215 -7.11 11.36 -11.79
N ALA A 216 -6.34 10.84 -12.75
CA ALA A 216 -5.13 10.09 -12.47
C ALA A 216 -4.08 10.88 -11.63
N ASP A 217 -4.35 12.17 -11.38
CA ASP A 217 -3.42 13.16 -10.83
C ASP A 217 -3.77 13.64 -9.41
N THR A 218 -4.79 13.05 -8.76
CA THR A 218 -5.19 13.41 -7.38
C THR A 218 -4.88 12.26 -6.43
N ILE A 219 -4.06 12.50 -5.41
CA ILE A 219 -3.83 11.52 -4.35
C ILE A 219 -5.09 11.45 -3.49
N THR A 220 -5.72 10.28 -3.41
CA THR A 220 -7.00 10.11 -2.74
C THR A 220 -6.84 9.22 -1.51
N ARG A 221 -7.13 9.76 -0.32
CA ARG A 221 -7.00 9.06 0.96
C ARG A 221 -8.28 9.10 1.77
N CYS A 222 -8.63 7.97 2.37
CA CYS A 222 -9.67 7.84 3.36
C CYS A 222 -9.04 7.73 4.76
N PHE A 223 -9.45 8.61 5.66
CA PHE A 223 -9.10 8.59 7.08
C PHE A 223 -10.31 8.11 7.87
N LEU A 224 -10.20 6.91 8.44
CA LEU A 224 -11.22 6.32 9.30
C LEU A 224 -10.89 6.59 10.77
N LEU A 225 -11.76 7.30 11.49
CA LEU A 225 -11.60 7.64 12.90
C LEU A 225 -12.66 6.88 13.71
N THR A 226 -12.24 6.03 14.63
CA THR A 226 -13.15 5.19 15.42
C THR A 226 -12.55 4.80 16.77
N ASP A 227 -13.38 4.65 17.79
CA ASP A 227 -13.03 4.06 19.07
C ASP A 227 -13.61 2.65 19.26
N GLY A 228 -14.29 2.12 18.24
CA GLY A 228 -15.22 1.01 18.37
C GLY A 228 -14.74 -0.29 17.75
N GLN A 229 -15.51 -1.34 18.03
CA GLN A 229 -15.45 -2.63 17.36
C GLN A 229 -16.54 -2.65 16.29
N ALA A 230 -16.29 -3.26 15.12
CA ALA A 230 -17.37 -3.53 14.17
C ALA A 230 -18.40 -4.45 14.85
N ASN A 231 -19.56 -3.91 15.22
CA ASN A 231 -20.59 -4.62 15.98
C ASN A 231 -21.91 -4.77 15.20
N GLU A 232 -22.06 -4.03 14.10
CA GLU A 232 -23.17 -4.12 13.18
C GLU A 232 -22.70 -4.34 11.73
N GLY A 233 -23.43 -5.19 11.00
CA GLY A 233 -23.12 -5.53 9.62
C GLY A 233 -21.98 -6.54 9.49
N VAL A 234 -21.04 -6.28 8.57
CA VAL A 234 -19.88 -7.14 8.35
C VAL A 234 -18.86 -6.89 9.45
N THR A 235 -18.50 -7.95 10.17
CA THR A 235 -17.52 -7.92 11.28
C THR A 235 -16.35 -8.88 11.04
N ASP A 236 -16.40 -9.64 9.95
CA ASP A 236 -15.33 -10.55 9.53
C ASP A 236 -14.13 -9.74 9.01
N ILE A 237 -13.00 -9.85 9.71
CA ILE A 237 -11.79 -9.07 9.44
C ILE A 237 -11.23 -9.37 8.05
N ASP A 238 -11.22 -10.64 7.63
CA ASP A 238 -10.65 -11.05 6.34
C ASP A 238 -11.50 -10.51 5.18
N LEU A 239 -12.82 -10.57 5.31
CA LEU A 239 -13.75 -9.99 4.33
C LEU A 239 -13.60 -8.47 4.25
N ILE A 240 -13.52 -7.78 5.40
CA ILE A 240 -13.31 -6.33 5.43
C ILE A 240 -11.97 -5.98 4.78
N CYS A 241 -10.88 -6.69 5.10
CA CYS A 241 -9.57 -6.44 4.50
C CYS A 241 -9.59 -6.68 2.99
N GLN A 242 -10.31 -7.70 2.52
CA GLN A 242 -10.49 -7.95 1.09
C GLN A 242 -11.22 -6.78 0.40
N ASP A 243 -12.27 -6.25 1.01
CA ASP A 243 -13.02 -5.11 0.47
C ASP A 243 -12.18 -3.81 0.50
N VAL A 244 -11.42 -3.58 1.57
CA VAL A 244 -10.48 -2.46 1.69
C VAL A 244 -9.40 -2.49 0.62
N ALA A 245 -8.79 -3.67 0.42
CA ALA A 245 -7.84 -3.86 -0.65
C ALA A 245 -8.48 -3.68 -2.04
N GLY A 246 -9.72 -4.16 -2.21
CA GLY A 246 -10.50 -3.97 -3.44
C GLY A 246 -10.72 -2.49 -3.75
N VAL A 247 -11.08 -1.67 -2.75
CA VAL A 247 -11.24 -0.21 -2.90
C VAL A 247 -9.91 0.45 -3.26
N ARG A 248 -8.80 0.07 -2.61
CA ARG A 248 -7.46 0.55 -2.98
C ARG A 248 -7.11 0.21 -4.43
N GLU A 249 -7.30 -1.04 -4.85
CA GLU A 249 -6.93 -1.52 -6.20
C GLU A 249 -7.78 -0.87 -7.29
N HIS A 250 -9.11 -0.80 -7.09
CA HIS A 250 -10.04 -0.41 -8.15
C HIS A 250 -10.43 1.07 -8.12
N ALA A 251 -10.50 1.68 -6.93
CA ALA A 251 -10.85 3.09 -6.75
C ALA A 251 -9.65 3.99 -6.43
N ARG A 252 -8.46 3.42 -6.18
CA ARG A 252 -7.23 4.15 -5.85
C ARG A 252 -7.37 5.03 -4.61
N ILE A 253 -8.14 4.55 -3.65
CA ILE A 253 -8.32 5.20 -2.35
C ILE A 253 -7.50 4.41 -1.32
N THR A 254 -6.41 5.01 -0.84
CA THR A 254 -5.66 4.45 0.29
C THR A 254 -6.40 4.75 1.60
N THR A 255 -6.42 3.78 2.51
CA THR A 255 -7.13 3.92 3.80
C THR A 255 -6.17 3.87 4.96
N SER A 256 -6.18 4.92 5.78
CA SER A 256 -5.52 4.96 7.08
C SER A 256 -6.57 4.97 8.19
N THR A 257 -6.26 4.30 9.29
CA THR A 257 -7.18 4.09 10.40
C THR A 257 -6.63 4.70 11.68
N PHE A 258 -7.48 5.41 12.41
CA PHE A 258 -7.14 6.12 13.63
C PHE A 258 -8.01 5.62 14.77
N GLY A 259 -7.40 4.83 15.66
CA GLY A 259 -8.01 4.37 16.90
C GLY A 259 -8.03 5.48 17.94
N ILE A 260 -9.21 5.86 18.44
CA ILE A 260 -9.36 6.94 19.43
C ILE A 260 -9.60 6.36 20.83
N GLY A 261 -8.85 6.83 21.83
CA GLY A 261 -8.91 6.30 23.19
C GLY A 261 -8.28 4.92 23.29
N ASP A 262 -8.68 4.10 24.28
CA ASP A 262 -8.02 2.82 24.57
C ASP A 262 -8.81 1.58 24.15
N ASP A 263 -10.07 1.71 23.72
CA ASP A 263 -11.01 0.58 23.62
C ASP A 263 -11.30 0.10 22.18
N TYR A 264 -10.59 0.62 21.18
CA TYR A 264 -10.83 0.27 19.78
C TYR A 264 -10.31 -1.13 19.41
N ALA A 265 -10.90 -1.74 18.39
CA ALA A 265 -10.48 -3.04 17.85
C ALA A 265 -9.18 -2.91 17.01
N GLU A 266 -8.02 -2.88 17.68
CA GLU A 266 -6.71 -2.87 17.00
C GLU A 266 -6.55 -4.04 16.01
N GLU A 267 -7.05 -5.21 16.41
CA GLU A 267 -7.06 -6.44 15.61
C GLU A 267 -7.84 -6.30 14.30
N LEU A 268 -8.70 -5.30 14.18
CA LEU A 268 -9.41 -4.94 12.95
C LEU A 268 -8.74 -3.75 12.23
N LEU A 269 -8.47 -2.66 12.94
CA LEU A 269 -8.00 -1.41 12.35
C LEU A 269 -6.61 -1.55 11.71
N GLN A 270 -5.70 -2.26 12.37
CA GLN A 270 -4.35 -2.44 11.83
C GLN A 270 -4.36 -3.25 10.52
N PRO A 271 -5.01 -4.42 10.43
CA PRO A 271 -5.17 -5.13 9.15
C PRO A 271 -5.88 -4.30 8.07
N MET A 272 -6.89 -3.51 8.43
CA MET A 272 -7.57 -2.61 7.49
C MET A 272 -6.61 -1.57 6.91
N ALA A 273 -5.79 -0.90 7.74
CA ALA A 273 -4.81 0.06 7.24
C ALA A 273 -3.78 -0.60 6.31
N VAL A 274 -3.28 -1.79 6.66
CA VAL A 274 -2.33 -2.56 5.84
C VAL A 274 -2.95 -2.93 4.48
N ALA A 275 -4.16 -3.50 4.49
CA ALA A 275 -4.90 -3.84 3.26
C ALA A 275 -5.16 -2.58 2.42
N GLY A 276 -5.49 -1.48 3.08
CA GLY A 276 -5.74 -0.16 2.51
C GLY A 276 -4.51 0.58 2.04
N GLY A 277 -3.30 0.06 2.25
CA GLY A 277 -2.04 0.73 1.88
C GLY A 277 -1.80 2.04 2.63
N GLY A 278 -2.43 2.23 3.78
CA GLY A 278 -2.26 3.37 4.68
C GLY A 278 -1.56 2.97 5.97
N GLN A 279 -1.74 3.78 7.01
CA GLN A 279 -1.13 3.59 8.33
C GLN A 279 -2.19 3.42 9.42
N PHE A 280 -1.81 2.68 10.47
CA PHE A 280 -2.60 2.60 11.69
C PHE A 280 -2.01 3.55 12.73
N HIS A 281 -2.89 4.36 13.33
CA HIS A 281 -2.52 5.38 14.29
C HIS A 281 -3.40 5.30 15.54
N HIS A 282 -2.79 5.62 16.68
CA HIS A 282 -3.47 5.72 17.97
C HIS A 282 -3.56 7.19 18.38
N LEU A 283 -4.74 7.63 18.81
CA LEU A 283 -5.01 9.00 19.23
C LEU A 283 -5.61 9.01 20.64
N ARG A 284 -4.82 9.42 21.64
CA ARG A 284 -5.29 9.48 23.04
C ARG A 284 -6.00 10.80 23.35
N ASN A 285 -5.54 11.87 22.72
CA ASN A 285 -5.98 13.23 23.02
C ASN A 285 -5.92 14.13 21.77
N PRO A 286 -6.60 15.29 21.82
CA PRO A 286 -6.59 16.23 20.70
C PRO A 286 -5.22 16.80 20.31
N GLU A 287 -4.23 16.76 21.20
CA GLU A 287 -2.90 17.35 20.95
C GLU A 287 -2.03 16.41 20.09
N GLU A 288 -2.20 15.09 20.26
CA GLU A 288 -1.55 14.06 19.44
C GLU A 288 -2.01 14.08 17.98
N ILE A 289 -3.25 14.50 17.73
CA ILE A 289 -3.81 14.70 16.40
C ILE A 289 -2.88 15.59 15.57
N ALA A 290 -2.51 16.76 16.08
CA ALA A 290 -1.73 17.71 15.31
C ALA A 290 -0.36 17.16 14.93
N ARG A 291 0.18 16.14 15.62
CA ARG A 291 1.46 15.54 15.24
C ARG A 291 1.26 14.37 14.29
N THR A 292 0.38 13.45 14.66
CA THR A 292 0.17 12.19 13.93
C THR A 292 -0.54 12.44 12.61
N PHE A 293 -1.66 13.18 12.63
CA PHE A 293 -2.42 13.51 11.44
C PHE A 293 -1.65 14.45 10.50
N LEU A 294 -0.97 15.47 11.03
CA LEU A 294 -0.18 16.37 10.18
C LEU A 294 1.08 15.71 9.63
N GLY A 295 1.67 14.78 10.38
CA GLY A 295 2.75 13.93 9.89
C GLY A 295 2.30 13.14 8.68
N GLU A 296 1.19 12.40 8.80
CA GLU A 296 0.64 11.63 7.68
C GLU A 296 0.23 12.55 6.50
N LEU A 297 -0.46 13.66 6.77
CA LEU A 297 -0.83 14.62 5.72
C LEU A 297 0.42 15.22 5.04
N GLY A 298 1.48 15.46 5.80
CA GLY A 298 2.78 15.91 5.31
C GLY A 298 3.44 14.88 4.39
N GLU A 299 3.41 13.60 4.77
CA GLU A 299 3.88 12.50 3.93
C GLU A 299 3.10 12.41 2.62
N VAL A 300 1.78 12.61 2.65
CA VAL A 300 0.95 12.68 1.43
C VAL A 300 1.48 13.74 0.47
N PHE A 301 1.89 14.90 0.99
CA PHE A 301 2.43 15.99 0.17
C PHE A 301 3.83 15.73 -0.38
N GLU A 302 4.55 14.75 0.19
CA GLU A 302 5.89 14.36 -0.21
C GLU A 302 5.91 13.11 -1.12
N ILE A 303 4.75 12.53 -1.44
CA ILE A 303 4.61 11.40 -2.37
C ILE A 303 5.22 11.78 -3.73
N ALA A 304 6.19 10.97 -4.15
CA ALA A 304 6.92 11.12 -5.38
C ALA A 304 6.52 10.06 -6.41
N ALA A 305 6.15 8.86 -5.96
CA ALA A 305 5.63 7.79 -6.80
C ALA A 305 4.39 7.19 -6.13
N SER A 306 3.28 7.12 -6.85
CA SER A 306 2.02 6.56 -6.34
C SER A 306 1.73 5.20 -6.95
N ALA A 307 0.89 4.42 -6.24
CA ALA A 307 0.48 3.08 -6.66
C ALA A 307 1.67 2.19 -7.08
N VAL A 308 2.74 2.23 -6.28
CA VAL A 308 3.94 1.44 -6.55
C VAL A 308 3.63 -0.03 -6.29
N ALA A 309 3.98 -0.88 -7.25
CA ALA A 309 3.81 -2.32 -7.17
C ALA A 309 5.02 -3.04 -7.77
N LEU A 310 5.26 -4.27 -7.32
CA LEU A 310 6.20 -5.20 -7.96
C LEU A 310 5.41 -6.29 -8.67
N GLU A 311 5.79 -6.57 -9.91
CA GLU A 311 5.30 -7.70 -10.67
C GLU A 311 6.40 -8.75 -10.82
N PHE A 312 6.05 -9.99 -10.51
CA PHE A 312 6.93 -11.14 -10.58
C PHE A 312 6.38 -12.17 -11.57
N GLU A 313 7.27 -12.77 -12.36
CA GLU A 313 7.03 -14.01 -13.10
C GLU A 313 7.94 -15.10 -12.53
N VAL A 314 7.35 -16.23 -12.12
CA VAL A 314 8.06 -17.36 -11.51
C VAL A 314 7.66 -18.66 -12.21
N ASP A 315 8.55 -19.66 -12.27
CA ASP A 315 8.20 -21.02 -12.73
C ASP A 315 6.96 -21.52 -11.95
N ALA A 316 5.98 -22.08 -12.66
CA ALA A 316 4.72 -22.53 -12.05
C ALA A 316 4.88 -23.71 -11.07
N ARG A 317 6.03 -24.40 -11.08
CA ARG A 317 6.35 -25.49 -10.13
C ARG A 317 6.99 -25.01 -8.84
N ALA A 318 7.47 -23.76 -8.80
CA ALA A 318 7.97 -23.19 -7.57
C ALA A 318 6.80 -22.76 -6.66
N THR A 319 6.94 -22.90 -5.35
CA THR A 319 6.01 -22.28 -4.40
C THR A 319 6.49 -20.86 -4.12
N VAL A 320 5.56 -19.90 -4.01
CA VAL A 320 5.89 -18.50 -3.73
C VAL A 320 5.17 -18.05 -2.46
N GLU A 321 5.93 -17.56 -1.50
CA GLU A 321 5.44 -16.89 -0.30
C GLU A 321 5.99 -15.46 -0.27
N VAL A 322 5.14 -14.46 -0.08
CA VAL A 322 5.58 -13.10 0.25
C VAL A 322 5.83 -13.05 1.75
N VAL A 323 7.09 -12.87 2.12
CA VAL A 323 7.53 -12.83 3.52
C VAL A 323 7.29 -11.44 4.11
N SER A 324 7.50 -10.39 3.30
CA SER A 324 7.19 -9.01 3.68
C SER A 324 5.67 -8.79 3.80
N GLU A 325 5.26 -7.92 4.72
CA GLU A 325 3.85 -7.63 5.00
C GLU A 325 3.24 -6.62 4.01
N TYR A 326 3.30 -6.96 2.73
CA TYR A 326 2.61 -6.22 1.70
C TYR A 326 1.37 -6.96 1.26
N TRP A 327 0.35 -6.17 0.89
CA TRP A 327 -0.82 -6.74 0.26
C TRP A 327 -0.42 -7.43 -1.05
N THR A 328 -0.85 -8.67 -1.20
CA THR A 328 -0.70 -9.42 -2.43
C THR A 328 -2.03 -9.42 -3.16
N GLY A 329 -2.05 -8.86 -4.36
CA GLY A 329 -3.22 -9.00 -5.21
C GLY A 329 -3.44 -10.48 -5.50
N ARG A 330 -4.68 -10.98 -5.40
CA ARG A 330 -4.99 -12.35 -5.81
C ARG A 330 -4.92 -12.40 -7.33
N ARG A 331 -3.83 -12.94 -7.91
CA ARG A 331 -3.75 -13.27 -9.35
C ARG A 331 -2.55 -14.16 -9.71
N ASN A 332 -2.56 -15.41 -9.25
CA ASN A 332 -1.77 -16.49 -9.85
C ASN A 332 -2.38 -16.86 -11.22
N ALA A 333 -2.21 -15.99 -12.22
CA ALA A 333 -2.53 -16.34 -13.58
C ALA A 333 -1.40 -17.20 -14.13
N LEU A 334 -1.73 -18.37 -14.66
CA LEU A 334 -0.78 -19.14 -15.45
C LEU A 334 -0.61 -18.43 -16.79
N VAL A 335 0.59 -17.94 -17.07
CA VAL A 335 0.95 -17.31 -18.33
C VAL A 335 1.80 -18.29 -19.12
N GLY A 336 1.46 -18.48 -20.39
CA GLY A 336 2.30 -19.26 -21.32
C GLY A 336 3.57 -18.50 -21.65
N SER A 337 4.73 -19.07 -21.35
CA SER A 337 6.04 -18.55 -21.74
C SER A 337 6.76 -19.55 -22.65
N ALA A 338 7.69 -19.06 -23.48
CA ALA A 338 8.56 -19.90 -24.30
C ALA A 338 9.39 -20.90 -23.46
N ASP A 339 9.63 -20.57 -22.19
CA ASP A 339 10.41 -21.38 -21.24
C ASP A 339 9.53 -22.29 -20.35
N GLY A 340 8.22 -22.38 -20.61
CA GLY A 340 7.26 -23.19 -19.83
C GLY A 340 6.16 -22.38 -19.15
N PRO A 341 5.23 -23.03 -18.41
CA PRO A 341 4.18 -22.32 -17.68
C PRO A 341 4.78 -21.49 -16.53
N ARG A 342 4.40 -20.22 -16.45
CA ARG A 342 4.78 -19.32 -15.36
C ARG A 342 3.56 -18.89 -14.57
N GLN A 343 3.76 -18.63 -13.29
CA GLN A 343 2.77 -17.94 -12.45
C GLN A 343 3.21 -16.49 -12.27
N THR A 344 2.24 -15.57 -12.33
CA THR A 344 2.46 -14.15 -12.03
C THR A 344 2.05 -13.84 -10.61
N LEU A 345 2.77 -12.94 -9.95
CA LEU A 345 2.40 -12.36 -8.66
C LEU A 345 2.55 -10.85 -8.73
N ARG A 346 1.61 -10.11 -8.12
CA ARG A 346 1.71 -8.67 -7.96
C ARG A 346 1.66 -8.31 -6.48
N VAL A 347 2.70 -7.62 -6.02
CA VAL A 347 2.85 -7.15 -4.63
C VAL A 347 2.66 -5.64 -4.62
N GLU A 348 1.64 -5.18 -3.90
CA GLU A 348 1.24 -3.78 -3.86
C GLU A 348 1.98 -3.06 -2.73
N VAL A 349 3.00 -2.27 -3.08
CA VAL A 349 3.90 -1.60 -2.14
C VAL A 349 3.26 -0.32 -1.57
N GLY A 350 2.49 0.40 -2.39
CA GLY A 350 1.79 1.63 -1.99
C GLY A 350 2.47 2.89 -2.50
N ASP A 351 2.21 4.03 -1.85
CA ASP A 351 2.81 5.31 -2.24
C ASP A 351 4.19 5.47 -1.60
N LEU A 352 5.15 6.02 -2.34
CA LEU A 352 6.53 6.26 -1.89
C LEU A 352 6.90 7.74 -1.99
N THR A 353 7.55 8.24 -0.94
CA THR A 353 8.11 9.59 -0.86
C THR A 353 9.51 9.67 -1.47
N PHE A 354 10.03 10.88 -1.67
CA PHE A 354 11.40 11.06 -2.15
C PHE A 354 12.43 10.43 -1.21
N ALA A 355 13.47 9.82 -1.78
CA ALA A 355 14.53 9.10 -1.07
C ALA A 355 14.06 7.88 -0.26
N GLU A 356 12.78 7.50 -0.35
CA GLU A 356 12.26 6.32 0.32
C GLU A 356 12.79 5.03 -0.32
N VAL A 357 13.04 4.05 0.54
CA VAL A 357 13.50 2.71 0.15
C VAL A 357 12.58 1.70 0.80
N ARG A 358 12.05 0.76 0.02
CA ARG A 358 11.28 -0.39 0.51
C ARG A 358 11.91 -1.68 0.02
N HIS A 359 11.80 -2.72 0.82
CA HIS A 359 12.27 -4.06 0.53
C HIS A 359 11.09 -5.01 0.53
N VAL A 360 10.99 -5.84 -0.51
CA VAL A 360 10.01 -6.91 -0.63
C VAL A 360 10.75 -8.22 -0.74
N VAL A 361 10.54 -9.10 0.24
CA VAL A 361 11.17 -10.41 0.33
C VAL A 361 10.19 -11.49 -0.10
N LEU A 362 10.58 -12.27 -1.10
CA LEU A 362 9.91 -13.52 -1.47
C LEU A 362 10.69 -14.72 -0.96
N ALA A 363 9.97 -15.73 -0.49
CA ALA A 363 10.47 -17.08 -0.31
C ALA A 363 9.97 -17.96 -1.46
N LEU A 364 10.92 -18.63 -2.12
CA LEU A 364 10.74 -19.42 -3.32
C LEU A 364 11.12 -20.87 -3.01
N GLY A 365 10.14 -21.77 -3.01
CA GLY A 365 10.36 -23.19 -2.80
C GLY A 365 10.49 -23.92 -4.12
N TYR A 366 11.64 -24.53 -4.37
CA TYR A 366 11.91 -25.27 -5.61
C TYR A 366 11.84 -26.78 -5.37
N PRO A 367 11.22 -27.54 -6.30
CA PRO A 367 11.22 -28.99 -6.23
C PRO A 367 12.61 -29.57 -6.54
N ALA A 368 12.79 -30.84 -6.18
CA ALA A 368 13.97 -31.61 -6.54
C ALA A 368 14.15 -31.70 -8.07
N GLN A 369 15.37 -31.45 -8.55
CA GLN A 369 15.75 -31.57 -9.96
C GLN A 369 17.20 -32.02 -10.08
N ALA A 370 17.55 -32.67 -11.19
CA ALA A 370 18.92 -33.09 -11.45
C ALA A 370 19.85 -31.88 -11.64
N ALA A 371 21.12 -32.03 -11.27
CA ALA A 371 22.14 -31.03 -11.59
C ALA A 371 22.22 -30.83 -13.12
N GLY A 372 22.28 -29.56 -13.55
CA GLY A 372 22.24 -29.21 -14.97
C GLY A 372 20.84 -29.21 -15.61
N ALA A 373 19.78 -29.35 -14.82
CA ALA A 373 18.44 -28.95 -15.26
C ALA A 373 18.41 -27.45 -15.65
N PRO A 374 17.46 -27.02 -16.49
CA PRO A 374 17.35 -25.62 -16.87
C PRO A 374 17.23 -24.69 -15.65
N ASP A 375 17.96 -23.58 -15.69
CA ASP A 375 17.91 -22.52 -14.67
C ASP A 375 16.47 -22.14 -14.36
N GLN A 376 16.17 -22.00 -13.06
CA GLN A 376 14.91 -21.47 -12.61
C GLN A 376 14.96 -19.94 -12.70
N LEU A 377 14.24 -19.38 -13.66
CA LEU A 377 14.20 -17.93 -13.90
C LEU A 377 13.05 -17.28 -13.14
N VAL A 378 13.39 -16.26 -12.34
CA VAL A 378 12.46 -15.29 -11.76
C VAL A 378 12.63 -13.97 -12.48
N ARG A 379 11.53 -13.38 -12.95
CA ARG A 379 11.57 -12.03 -13.55
C ARG A 379 10.83 -11.07 -12.64
N VAL A 380 11.37 -9.88 -12.46
CA VAL A 380 10.75 -8.84 -11.63
C VAL A 380 10.84 -7.47 -12.27
N ARG A 381 9.79 -6.67 -12.13
CA ARG A 381 9.78 -5.24 -12.48
C ARG A 381 8.97 -4.43 -11.48
N GLY A 382 9.28 -3.15 -11.38
CA GLY A 382 8.43 -2.18 -10.69
C GLY A 382 7.44 -1.52 -11.62
N ILE A 383 6.24 -1.29 -11.12
CA ILE A 383 5.21 -0.44 -11.72
C ILE A 383 4.98 0.72 -10.78
N TRP A 384 4.87 1.94 -11.29
CA TRP A 384 4.52 3.12 -10.50
C TRP A 384 3.83 4.15 -11.37
N ARG A 385 3.21 5.14 -10.73
CA ARG A 385 2.77 6.36 -11.41
C ARG A 385 3.57 7.54 -10.88
N VAL A 386 3.98 8.40 -11.81
CA VAL A 386 4.45 9.72 -11.43
C VAL A 386 3.22 10.60 -11.25
N PRO A 387 3.16 11.41 -10.18
CA PRO A 387 2.22 12.50 -10.06
C PRO A 387 1.96 13.28 -11.36
N GLY A 388 0.72 13.32 -11.84
CA GLY A 388 0.38 14.05 -13.07
C GLY A 388 0.68 13.31 -14.38
N GLY A 389 1.12 12.05 -14.30
CA GLY A 389 1.64 11.29 -15.43
C GLY A 389 1.04 9.91 -15.59
N ASP A 390 1.37 9.29 -16.71
CA ASP A 390 0.99 7.92 -17.01
C ASP A 390 1.72 6.90 -16.12
N GLU A 391 1.20 5.68 -16.13
CA GLU A 391 1.86 4.54 -15.53
C GLU A 391 3.21 4.30 -16.18
N SER A 392 4.21 4.14 -15.33
CA SER A 392 5.60 3.86 -15.68
C SER A 392 5.96 2.47 -15.17
N ALA A 393 6.87 1.81 -15.88
CA ALA A 393 7.39 0.50 -15.52
C ALA A 393 8.91 0.48 -15.66
N SER A 394 9.59 -0.22 -14.75
CA SER A 394 11.00 -0.53 -14.93
C SER A 394 11.15 -1.59 -16.03
N PRO A 395 12.34 -1.70 -16.65
CA PRO A 395 12.70 -2.93 -17.36
C PRO A 395 12.55 -4.15 -16.44
N TRP A 396 12.29 -5.30 -17.05
CA TRP A 396 12.36 -6.58 -16.37
C TRP A 396 13.80 -6.87 -15.95
N GLN A 397 13.96 -7.35 -14.72
CA GLN A 397 15.19 -7.94 -14.21
C GLN A 397 15.03 -9.45 -14.11
N ASP A 398 16.05 -10.16 -14.55
CA ASP A 398 16.08 -11.61 -14.60
C ASP A 398 17.02 -12.13 -13.50
N VAL A 399 16.50 -12.92 -12.57
CA VAL A 399 17.23 -13.59 -11.49
C VAL A 399 17.17 -15.09 -11.71
N ARG A 400 18.33 -15.76 -11.72
CA ARG A 400 18.44 -17.18 -12.04
C ARG A 400 18.91 -17.98 -10.85
N TYR A 401 18.26 -19.12 -10.64
CA TYR A 401 18.68 -20.14 -9.68
C TYR A 401 19.07 -21.43 -10.40
N VAL A 402 20.18 -22.04 -9.99
CA VAL A 402 20.74 -23.23 -10.64
C VAL A 402 20.73 -24.41 -9.69
N HIS A 403 20.18 -25.56 -10.10
CA HIS A 403 20.27 -26.78 -9.29
C HIS A 403 21.70 -27.34 -9.28
N ALA A 404 22.26 -27.50 -8.09
CA ALA A 404 23.64 -27.95 -7.90
C ALA A 404 23.77 -29.00 -6.78
N ASP A 405 24.92 -29.68 -6.78
CA ASP A 405 25.25 -30.62 -5.71
C ASP A 405 25.46 -29.92 -4.37
N GLU A 406 25.47 -30.72 -3.30
CA GLU A 406 25.57 -30.25 -1.92
C GLU A 406 26.86 -29.45 -1.69
N ALA A 407 28.00 -29.92 -2.22
CA ALA A 407 29.28 -29.23 -2.09
C ALA A 407 29.27 -27.83 -2.73
N THR A 408 28.63 -27.68 -3.90
CA THR A 408 28.48 -26.38 -4.58
C THR A 408 27.54 -25.47 -3.80
N CYS A 409 26.45 -26.02 -3.26
CA CYS A 409 25.50 -25.27 -2.43
C CYS A 409 26.12 -24.81 -1.10
N ASP A 410 26.95 -25.63 -0.46
CA ASP A 410 27.64 -25.30 0.79
C ASP A 410 28.68 -24.19 0.59
N ALA A 411 29.29 -24.14 -0.60
CA ALA A 411 30.21 -23.06 -0.98
C ALA A 411 29.49 -21.75 -1.37
N ASP A 412 28.18 -21.79 -1.59
CA ASP A 412 27.38 -20.62 -1.97
C ASP A 412 27.06 -19.76 -0.75
N VAL A 413 27.78 -18.65 -0.65
CA VAL A 413 27.70 -17.73 0.49
C VAL A 413 26.45 -16.86 0.39
N ILE A 414 25.71 -16.76 1.49
CA ILE A 414 24.55 -15.88 1.57
C ILE A 414 24.98 -14.42 1.43
N ASP A 415 24.30 -13.65 0.59
CA ASP A 415 24.46 -12.20 0.54
C ASP A 415 24.03 -11.57 1.89
N PRO A 416 24.94 -10.91 2.64
CA PRO A 416 24.63 -10.32 3.94
C PRO A 416 23.55 -9.22 3.88
N ALA A 417 23.41 -8.52 2.75
CA ALA A 417 22.36 -7.52 2.57
C ALA A 417 20.99 -8.16 2.45
N VAL A 418 20.89 -9.28 1.71
CA VAL A 418 19.65 -10.06 1.61
C VAL A 418 19.34 -10.73 2.95
N ALA A 419 20.36 -11.28 3.62
CA ALA A 419 20.21 -11.91 4.94
C ALA A 419 19.55 -10.98 5.95
N ARG A 420 19.98 -9.71 5.99
CA ARG A 420 19.40 -8.68 6.85
C ARG A 420 17.88 -8.57 6.64
N TRP A 421 17.43 -8.34 5.40
CA TRP A 421 16.02 -8.10 5.12
C TRP A 421 15.16 -9.34 5.27
N VAL A 422 15.68 -10.52 4.90
CA VAL A 422 15.03 -11.80 5.18
C VAL A 422 14.83 -11.98 6.68
N GLY A 423 15.88 -11.76 7.47
CA GLY A 423 15.81 -11.88 8.93
C GLY A 423 14.82 -10.89 9.56
N GLU A 424 14.86 -9.63 9.12
CA GLU A 424 13.95 -8.58 9.59
C GLU A 424 12.47 -8.92 9.33
N HIS A 425 12.12 -9.30 8.10
CA HIS A 425 10.74 -9.64 7.77
C HIS A 425 10.25 -10.94 8.41
N LEU A 426 11.10 -11.97 8.51
CA LEU A 426 10.73 -13.22 9.21
C LEU A 426 10.46 -12.96 10.69
N ILE A 427 11.34 -12.23 11.38
CA ILE A 427 11.19 -11.91 12.81
C ILE A 427 9.93 -11.09 13.05
N GLU A 428 9.69 -10.06 12.23
CA GLU A 428 8.51 -9.21 12.40
C GLU A 428 7.21 -9.99 12.18
N ARG A 429 7.15 -10.81 11.12
CA ARG A 429 6.00 -11.68 10.84
C ARG A 429 5.70 -12.62 12.01
N THR A 430 6.73 -13.30 12.54
CA THR A 430 6.58 -14.20 13.70
C THR A 430 6.21 -13.43 14.96
N ARG A 431 6.75 -12.23 15.19
CA ARG A 431 6.37 -11.38 16.33
C ARG A 431 4.88 -11.08 16.31
N LYS A 432 4.32 -10.71 15.16
CA LYS A 432 2.89 -10.43 15.06
C LYS A 432 2.03 -11.68 15.23
N SER A 433 2.37 -12.78 14.56
CA SER A 433 1.60 -14.03 14.68
C SER A 433 1.62 -14.57 16.12
N SER A 434 2.80 -14.60 16.75
CA SER A 434 2.95 -15.04 18.15
C SER A 434 2.24 -14.11 19.13
N SER A 435 2.30 -12.80 18.93
CA SER A 435 1.56 -11.83 19.76
C SER A 435 0.04 -12.08 19.68
N ALA A 436 -0.50 -12.24 18.47
CA ALA A 436 -1.92 -12.50 18.26
C ALA A 436 -2.38 -13.84 18.88
N ARG A 437 -1.57 -14.90 18.74
CA ARG A 437 -1.86 -16.21 19.38
C ARG A 437 -1.76 -16.15 20.90
N SER A 438 -0.76 -15.45 21.44
CA SER A 438 -0.59 -15.25 22.90
C SER A 438 -1.79 -14.51 23.50
N LYS A 439 -2.31 -13.45 22.84
CA LYS A 439 -3.54 -12.74 23.25
C LYS A 439 -4.74 -13.69 23.39
N ARG A 440 -4.86 -14.67 22.48
CA ARG A 440 -5.92 -15.70 22.52
C ARG A 440 -5.63 -16.87 23.48
N GLY A 441 -4.45 -16.92 24.10
CA GLY A 441 -4.02 -18.01 24.97
C GLY A 441 -3.52 -19.27 24.24
N ASP A 442 -3.28 -19.20 22.93
CA ASP A 442 -2.72 -20.30 22.12
C ASP A 442 -1.19 -20.34 22.26
N LEU A 443 -0.71 -20.88 23.38
CA LEU A 443 0.72 -21.02 23.65
C LEU A 443 1.40 -22.08 22.76
N SER A 444 0.66 -23.12 22.36
CA SER A 444 1.15 -24.14 21.42
C SER A 444 1.54 -23.51 20.09
N GLY A 445 0.67 -22.67 19.52
CA GLY A 445 0.94 -22.01 18.26
C GLY A 445 2.06 -20.98 18.34
N VAL A 446 2.27 -20.33 19.50
CA VAL A 446 3.46 -19.48 19.70
C VAL A 446 4.76 -20.29 19.59
N LEU A 447 4.82 -21.49 20.16
CA LEU A 447 5.99 -22.36 20.07
C LEU A 447 6.21 -22.91 18.66
N GLU A 448 5.13 -23.18 17.92
CA GLU A 448 5.19 -23.57 16.50
C GLU A 448 5.78 -22.44 15.64
N ASP A 449 5.26 -21.21 15.81
CA ASP A 449 5.72 -20.03 15.08
C ASP A 449 7.23 -19.76 15.37
N GLU A 450 7.68 -19.92 16.62
CA GLU A 450 9.09 -19.79 17.00
C GLU A 450 9.97 -20.91 16.44
N SER A 451 9.48 -22.15 16.41
CA SER A 451 10.23 -23.28 15.84
C SER A 451 10.42 -23.12 14.33
N GLU A 452 9.39 -22.64 13.64
CA GLU A 452 9.45 -22.26 12.22
C GLU A 452 10.48 -21.16 12.00
N LEU A 453 10.42 -20.08 12.79
CA LEU A 453 11.37 -18.97 12.72
C LEU A 453 12.82 -19.46 12.90
N GLY A 454 13.08 -20.28 13.91
CA GLY A 454 14.42 -20.83 14.16
C GLY A 454 14.97 -21.65 13.00
N ARG A 455 14.10 -22.42 12.33
CA ARG A 455 14.50 -23.22 11.15
C ARG A 455 14.85 -22.34 9.96
N ARG A 456 14.04 -21.30 9.67
CA ARG A 456 14.24 -20.41 8.53
C ARG A 456 15.39 -19.42 8.75
N LEU A 457 15.58 -18.92 9.98
CA LEU A 457 16.65 -17.97 10.32
C LEU A 457 18.04 -18.59 10.42
N GLY A 458 18.16 -19.90 10.67
CA GLY A 458 19.41 -20.52 11.10
C GLY A 458 20.63 -20.17 10.23
N ALA A 459 20.49 -20.21 8.91
CA ALA A 459 21.57 -19.86 7.99
C ALA A 459 21.84 -18.34 7.91
N PHE A 460 20.82 -17.50 8.12
CA PHE A 460 20.92 -16.04 8.03
C PHE A 460 21.54 -15.38 9.26
N VAL A 461 21.35 -15.97 10.45
CA VAL A 461 22.00 -15.51 11.70
C VAL A 461 23.53 -15.52 11.56
N VAL A 462 24.07 -16.55 10.91
CA VAL A 462 25.53 -16.67 10.66
C VAL A 462 25.99 -15.65 9.62
N ALA A 463 25.14 -15.32 8.64
CA ALA A 463 25.47 -14.42 7.54
C ALA A 463 25.37 -12.93 7.90
N SER A 464 24.62 -12.57 8.96
CA SER A 464 24.41 -11.17 9.36
C SER A 464 24.39 -11.01 10.89
N PRO A 465 25.38 -10.28 11.48
CA PRO A 465 25.35 -9.93 12.89
C PRO A 465 24.13 -9.10 13.31
N GLN A 466 23.52 -8.35 12.38
CA GLN A 466 22.28 -7.63 12.66
C GLN A 466 21.13 -8.61 12.91
N VAL A 467 21.01 -9.66 12.10
CA VAL A 467 19.97 -10.69 12.26
C VAL A 467 20.18 -11.45 13.57
N GLU A 468 21.42 -11.75 13.95
CA GLU A 468 21.73 -12.32 15.27
C GLU A 468 21.21 -11.44 16.41
N ALA A 469 21.52 -10.14 16.38
CA ALA A 469 21.06 -9.18 17.39
C ALA A 469 19.53 -9.08 17.45
N MET A 470 18.87 -9.05 16.28
CA MET A 470 17.40 -9.03 16.20
C MET A 470 16.77 -10.32 16.76
N SER A 471 17.35 -11.48 16.46
CA SER A 471 16.90 -12.77 16.97
C SER A 471 17.01 -12.82 18.50
N VAL A 472 18.10 -12.33 19.08
CA VAL A 472 18.27 -12.23 20.55
C VAL A 472 17.23 -11.29 21.17
N SER A 473 16.99 -10.13 20.54
CA SER A 473 15.96 -9.19 21.00
C SER A 473 14.57 -9.81 20.96
N TYR A 474 14.21 -10.52 19.87
CA TYR A 474 12.95 -11.23 19.74
C TYR A 474 12.77 -12.31 20.82
N GLN A 475 13.82 -13.10 21.10
CA GLN A 475 13.77 -14.14 22.13
C GLN A 475 13.39 -13.57 23.51
N ALA A 476 13.91 -12.40 23.87
CA ALA A 476 13.58 -11.71 25.12
C ALA A 476 12.09 -11.32 25.18
N VAL A 477 11.53 -10.79 24.09
CA VAL A 477 10.10 -10.46 23.99
C VAL A 477 9.23 -11.72 24.04
N SER A 478 9.65 -12.77 23.33
CA SER A 478 8.92 -14.03 23.23
C SER A 478 8.75 -14.72 24.60
N LEU A 479 9.73 -14.57 25.51
CA LEU A 479 9.63 -15.09 26.87
C LEU A 479 8.47 -14.45 27.63
N GLY A 480 8.21 -13.16 27.42
CA GLY A 480 7.04 -12.47 27.95
C GLY A 480 5.74 -13.04 27.40
N MET A 481 5.69 -13.32 26.09
CA MET A 481 4.51 -13.92 25.43
C MET A 481 4.17 -15.33 25.97
N ARG A 482 5.17 -16.06 26.48
CA ARG A 482 5.01 -17.42 27.04
C ARG A 482 4.64 -17.45 28.52
N THR A 483 5.04 -16.42 29.28
CA THR A 483 4.98 -16.45 30.76
C THR A 483 3.84 -15.63 31.35
N ALA A 484 3.32 -14.64 30.63
CA ALA A 484 2.17 -13.87 31.03
C ALA A 484 1.06 -14.00 29.98
N ARG A 485 -0.19 -14.21 30.43
CA ARG A 485 -1.33 -13.77 29.64
C ARG A 485 -1.19 -12.25 29.59
N MET A 486 -0.60 -11.71 28.53
CA MET A 486 -0.26 -10.29 28.47
C MET A 486 -1.53 -9.48 28.71
N SER A 487 -1.47 -8.53 29.66
CA SER A 487 -2.57 -7.57 29.80
C SER A 487 -2.68 -6.74 28.51
N GLU A 488 -3.90 -6.32 28.13
CA GLU A 488 -4.10 -5.48 26.95
C GLU A 488 -3.20 -4.23 26.94
N ALA A 489 -2.97 -3.64 28.12
CA ALA A 489 -2.09 -2.47 28.27
C ALA A 489 -0.61 -2.78 27.98
N SER A 490 -0.09 -3.92 28.46
CA SER A 490 1.30 -4.33 28.24
C SER A 490 1.54 -4.84 26.81
N ALA A 491 0.52 -5.38 26.15
CA ALA A 491 0.58 -5.78 24.75
C ALA A 491 0.68 -4.57 23.80
N LYS A 492 0.07 -3.45 24.16
CA LYS A 492 0.15 -2.20 23.41
C LYS A 492 1.57 -1.62 23.41
N GLU A 493 2.22 -1.51 24.56
CA GLU A 493 3.59 -0.97 24.65
C GLU A 493 4.64 -1.83 23.93
N ALA A 494 4.44 -3.15 23.87
CA ALA A 494 5.35 -4.07 23.18
C ALA A 494 5.11 -4.18 21.66
N SER A 495 4.14 -3.45 21.10
CA SER A 495 3.82 -3.44 19.65
C SER A 495 4.32 -2.19 18.92
N PHE A 496 5.04 -1.30 19.63
CA PHE A 496 5.70 -0.11 19.09
C PHE A 496 7.19 -0.33 18.86
#